data_AF-A0A416S956-F1
#
_entry.id   AF-A0A416S956-F1
#
_cell.length_a   1.000
_cell.length_b   1.000
_cell.length_c   1.000
_cell.angle_alpha   90.00
_cell.angle_beta   90.00
_cell.angle_gamma   90.00
#
_symmetry.space_group_name_H-M   'P 1'
#
loop_
_entity.id
_entity.type
_entity.pdbx_description
1 polymer ?
#
loop_
_entity_poly.entity_id
_entity_poly.type
_entity_poly.pdbx_seq_one_letter_code
_entity_poly.pdbx_strand_id
1 'polypeptide(L)'
;MDSTTQAYEFILYCYFGDMANPIEAAIDRAYIDMASHTLRGFGKDYHIKWKLRFMASEKIKEMLKNISEDYDDWHRETCKMIQKIYNDKGIDFSYGQAQKWINMTTKYLYVFSLIFADREDERLFVIPEAIIKHHEKLHIPIDNYILSELQLDKFSPWSKMDEDMYNECRNNFVGKDIDWELENWNTVSNAKKVNDIASYARYKHEEAKK
;
A
#
# COMPACT_ATOMS: atom_id res chain seq x y z
N MET A 1 -18.43 5.00 -23.98
CA MET A 1 -17.34 5.28 -23.03
C MET A 1 -16.42 6.29 -23.73
N ASP A 2 -16.23 7.49 -23.17
CA ASP A 2 -15.38 8.52 -23.80
C ASP A 2 -13.90 8.08 -23.81
N SER A 3 -13.09 8.62 -24.73
CA SER A 3 -11.67 8.28 -24.89
C SER A 3 -10.85 8.45 -23.61
N THR A 4 -11.25 9.39 -22.76
CA THR A 4 -10.66 9.64 -21.45
C THR A 4 -10.95 8.48 -20.51
N THR A 5 -12.21 8.03 -20.39
CA THR A 5 -12.54 6.84 -19.59
C THR A 5 -11.75 5.62 -20.04
N GLN A 6 -11.61 5.42 -21.35
CA GLN A 6 -10.83 4.29 -21.89
C GLN A 6 -9.35 4.37 -21.51
N ALA A 7 -8.77 5.58 -21.47
CA ALA A 7 -7.39 5.78 -21.03
C ALA A 7 -7.22 5.49 -19.53
N TYR A 8 -8.15 5.93 -18.69
CA TYR A 8 -8.13 5.63 -17.25
C TYR A 8 -8.28 4.13 -16.98
N GLU A 9 -9.23 3.47 -17.63
CA GLU A 9 -9.38 2.01 -17.54
C GLU A 9 -8.07 1.32 -17.94
N PHE A 10 -7.47 1.69 -19.06
CA PHE A 10 -6.22 1.11 -19.51
C PHE A 10 -5.11 1.26 -18.46
N ILE A 11 -4.96 2.42 -17.82
CA ILE A 11 -3.95 2.64 -16.78
C ILE A 11 -4.25 1.82 -15.52
N LEU A 12 -5.51 1.79 -15.08
CA LEU A 12 -5.93 0.98 -13.94
C LEU A 12 -5.67 -0.51 -14.19
N TYR A 13 -6.06 -1.04 -15.35
CA TYR A 13 -5.80 -2.42 -15.72
C TYR A 13 -4.31 -2.74 -15.82
N CYS A 14 -3.50 -1.82 -16.36
CA CYS A 14 -2.05 -2.01 -16.44
C CYS A 14 -1.40 -2.16 -15.06
N TYR A 15 -1.87 -1.41 -14.06
CA TYR A 15 -1.25 -1.38 -12.75
C TYR A 15 -1.86 -2.38 -11.76
N PHE A 16 -3.19 -2.45 -11.71
CA PHE A 16 -3.96 -3.22 -10.73
C PHE A 16 -4.47 -4.56 -11.27
N GLY A 17 -4.46 -4.78 -12.59
CA GLY A 17 -5.02 -5.99 -13.19
C GLY A 17 -6.54 -5.93 -13.28
N ASP A 18 -7.21 -7.03 -12.92
CA ASP A 18 -8.68 -7.14 -13.03
C ASP A 18 -9.39 -6.20 -12.04
N MET A 19 -10.05 -5.17 -12.59
CA MET A 19 -10.79 -4.16 -11.83
C MET A 19 -12.29 -4.46 -11.68
N ALA A 20 -12.74 -5.67 -12.05
CA ALA A 20 -14.12 -6.10 -11.82
C ALA A 20 -14.51 -6.04 -10.33
N ASN A 21 -13.55 -6.31 -9.44
CA ASN A 21 -13.69 -6.10 -8.01
C ASN A 21 -12.54 -5.24 -7.47
N PRO A 22 -12.75 -3.93 -7.27
CA PRO A 22 -11.75 -3.02 -6.72
C PRO A 22 -11.12 -3.45 -5.39
N ILE A 23 -11.88 -4.15 -4.53
CA ILE A 23 -11.35 -4.67 -3.27
C ILE A 23 -10.27 -5.72 -3.54
N GLU A 24 -10.58 -6.67 -4.42
CA GLU A 24 -9.63 -7.73 -4.77
C GLU A 24 -8.42 -7.15 -5.51
N ALA A 25 -8.63 -6.21 -6.43
CA ALA A 25 -7.56 -5.53 -7.14
C ALA A 25 -6.61 -4.77 -6.19
N ALA A 26 -7.15 -4.04 -5.21
CA ALA A 26 -6.35 -3.33 -4.20
C ALA A 26 -5.54 -4.30 -3.32
N ILE A 27 -6.17 -5.35 -2.80
CA ILE A 27 -5.52 -6.38 -1.98
C ILE A 27 -4.41 -7.08 -2.79
N ASP A 28 -4.68 -7.42 -4.05
CA ASP A 28 -3.75 -8.16 -4.90
C ASP A 28 -2.51 -7.32 -5.23
N ARG A 29 -2.72 -6.07 -5.66
CA ARG A 29 -1.64 -5.12 -5.94
C ARG A 29 -0.79 -4.87 -4.71
N ALA A 30 -1.42 -4.59 -3.57
CA ALA A 30 -0.74 -4.34 -2.30
C ALA A 30 0.11 -5.54 -1.84
N TYR A 31 -0.37 -6.78 -2.06
CA TYR A 31 0.45 -7.97 -1.82
C TYR A 31 1.70 -7.96 -2.70
N ILE A 32 1.56 -7.70 -4.00
CA ILE A 32 2.69 -7.77 -4.93
C ILE A 32 3.73 -6.72 -4.55
N ASP A 33 3.33 -5.50 -4.20
CA ASP A 33 4.26 -4.43 -3.81
C ASP A 33 5.03 -4.76 -2.53
N MET A 34 4.35 -5.35 -1.55
CA MET A 34 4.99 -5.84 -0.33
C MET A 34 5.90 -7.06 -0.61
N ALA A 35 5.41 -8.07 -1.32
CA ALA A 35 6.08 -9.36 -1.48
C ALA A 35 7.31 -9.28 -2.40
N SER A 36 7.28 -8.46 -3.44
CA SER A 36 8.35 -8.35 -4.46
C SER A 36 9.73 -8.00 -3.86
N HIS A 37 9.73 -7.32 -2.71
CA HIS A 37 10.97 -6.88 -2.05
C HIS A 37 11.26 -7.59 -0.73
N THR A 38 10.26 -8.24 -0.13
CA THR A 38 10.35 -8.67 1.28
C THR A 38 10.23 -10.19 1.48
N LEU A 39 9.62 -10.90 0.53
CA LEU A 39 9.42 -12.36 0.59
C LEU A 39 10.33 -13.11 -0.40
N ARG A 40 11.55 -12.59 -0.63
CA ARG A 40 12.50 -13.21 -1.55
C ARG A 40 12.89 -14.60 -1.05
N GLY A 41 12.69 -15.62 -1.89
CA GLY A 41 12.96 -17.02 -1.56
C GLY A 41 11.81 -17.77 -0.90
N PHE A 42 10.74 -17.08 -0.48
CA PHE A 42 9.47 -17.70 -0.11
C PHE A 42 8.70 -18.14 -1.37
N GLY A 43 8.10 -19.33 -1.32
CA GLY A 43 7.35 -19.89 -2.45
C GLY A 43 8.12 -20.84 -3.37
N LYS A 44 9.18 -21.49 -2.87
CA LYS A 44 9.71 -22.71 -3.52
C LYS A 44 8.64 -23.80 -3.60
N ASP A 45 7.80 -23.89 -2.58
CA ASP A 45 6.52 -24.57 -2.65
C ASP A 45 5.44 -23.58 -3.10
N TYR A 46 5.08 -23.67 -4.38
CA TYR A 46 4.07 -22.83 -5.00
C TYR A 46 2.72 -22.98 -4.30
N HIS A 47 2.32 -24.20 -3.93
CA HIS A 47 1.01 -24.46 -3.34
C HIS A 47 0.86 -23.79 -1.98
N ILE A 48 1.88 -23.88 -1.11
CA ILE A 48 1.87 -23.21 0.19
C ILE A 48 1.80 -21.69 0.03
N LYS A 49 2.56 -21.11 -0.90
CA LYS A 49 2.54 -19.66 -1.15
C LYS A 49 1.15 -19.15 -1.52
N TRP A 50 0.50 -19.79 -2.49
CA TRP A 50 -0.84 -19.34 -2.93
C TRP A 50 -1.91 -19.60 -1.89
N LYS A 51 -1.82 -20.72 -1.16
CA LYS A 51 -2.73 -21.01 -0.07
C LYS A 51 -2.66 -19.94 1.03
N LEU A 52 -1.46 -19.55 1.45
CA LEU A 52 -1.30 -18.53 2.49
C LEU A 52 -1.71 -17.14 2.01
N ARG A 53 -1.35 -16.78 0.77
CA ARG A 53 -1.82 -15.54 0.14
C ARG A 53 -3.35 -15.50 0.11
N PHE A 54 -3.99 -16.56 -0.38
CA PHE A 54 -5.46 -16.66 -0.43
C PHE A 54 -6.09 -16.51 0.95
N MET A 55 -5.61 -17.24 1.96
CA MET A 55 -6.13 -17.15 3.32
C MET A 55 -5.99 -15.73 3.90
N ALA A 56 -4.85 -15.08 3.69
CA ALA A 56 -4.62 -13.71 4.14
C ALA A 56 -5.50 -12.70 3.39
N SER A 57 -5.60 -12.82 2.06
CA SER A 57 -6.47 -11.97 1.23
C SER A 57 -7.94 -12.08 1.64
N GLU A 58 -8.45 -13.29 1.86
CA GLU A 58 -9.83 -13.49 2.31
C GLU A 58 -10.04 -12.90 3.71
N LYS A 59 -9.03 -12.99 4.59
CA LYS A 59 -9.11 -12.37 5.90
C LYS A 59 -9.14 -10.84 5.82
N ILE A 60 -8.32 -10.23 4.96
CA ILE A 60 -8.36 -8.78 4.71
C ILE A 60 -9.75 -8.37 4.21
N LYS A 61 -10.29 -9.09 3.21
CA LYS A 61 -11.61 -8.83 2.64
C LYS A 61 -12.73 -8.96 3.67
N GLU A 62 -12.63 -9.90 4.60
CA GLU A 62 -13.55 -10.03 5.73
C GLU A 62 -13.45 -8.82 6.66
N MET A 63 -12.24 -8.43 7.05
CA MET A 63 -12.00 -7.30 7.97
C MET A 63 -12.45 -5.96 7.37
N LEU A 64 -12.30 -5.75 6.07
CA LEU A 64 -12.74 -4.52 5.37
C LEU A 64 -14.27 -4.32 5.40
N LYS A 65 -15.06 -5.37 5.65
CA LYS A 65 -16.53 -5.24 5.78
C LYS A 65 -16.94 -4.57 7.09
N ASN A 66 -16.08 -4.65 8.12
CA ASN A 66 -16.36 -4.19 9.48
C ASN A 66 -15.18 -3.37 9.99
N ILE A 67 -14.84 -2.28 9.29
CA ILE A 67 -13.84 -1.32 9.77
C ILE A 67 -14.40 -0.64 11.02
N SER A 68 -13.63 -0.69 12.12
CA SER A 68 -14.00 -0.05 13.38
C SER A 68 -13.89 1.47 13.29
N GLU A 69 -14.67 2.19 14.10
CA GLU A 69 -14.48 3.64 14.30
C GLU A 69 -13.08 3.95 14.87
N ASP A 70 -12.56 3.03 15.69
CA ASP A 70 -11.16 2.98 16.09
C ASP A 70 -10.34 2.23 15.04
N TYR A 71 -9.87 3.00 14.05
CA TYR A 71 -9.09 2.46 12.95
C TYR A 71 -7.74 1.87 13.42
N ASP A 72 -7.12 2.43 14.46
CA ASP A 72 -5.85 1.93 14.99
C ASP A 72 -6.00 0.53 15.56
N ASP A 73 -7.07 0.29 16.32
CA ASP A 73 -7.40 -1.01 16.86
C ASP A 73 -7.73 -2.01 15.74
N TRP A 74 -8.58 -1.64 14.78
CA TRP A 74 -8.91 -2.50 13.63
C TRP A 74 -7.66 -2.86 12.82
N HIS A 75 -6.79 -1.88 12.58
CA HIS A 75 -5.57 -2.06 11.82
C HIS A 75 -4.60 -3.00 12.52
N ARG A 76 -4.39 -2.80 13.83
CA ARG A 76 -3.54 -3.65 14.66
C ARG A 76 -4.02 -5.10 14.65
N GLU A 77 -5.30 -5.31 14.89
CA GLU A 77 -5.90 -6.65 14.88
C GLU A 77 -5.76 -7.33 13.53
N THR A 78 -6.08 -6.61 12.45
CA THR A 78 -5.97 -7.13 11.09
C THR A 78 -4.53 -7.52 10.76
N CYS A 79 -3.55 -6.67 11.10
CA CYS A 79 -2.13 -6.97 10.90
C CYS A 79 -1.69 -8.22 11.68
N LYS A 80 -2.09 -8.35 12.96
CA LYS A 80 -1.78 -9.54 13.78
C LYS A 80 -2.39 -10.81 13.21
N MET A 81 -3.60 -10.75 12.67
CA MET A 81 -4.26 -11.90 12.04
C MET A 81 -3.52 -12.36 10.78
N ILE A 82 -3.12 -11.42 9.90
CA ILE A 82 -2.34 -11.75 8.69
C ILE A 82 -0.99 -12.33 9.06
N GLN A 83 -0.30 -11.69 10.01
CA GLN A 83 0.99 -12.16 10.49
C GLN A 83 0.91 -13.61 11.00
N LYS A 84 -0.13 -13.91 11.79
CA LYS A 84 -0.38 -15.24 12.32
C LYS A 84 -0.59 -16.29 11.24
N ILE A 85 -1.30 -15.98 10.14
CA ILE A 85 -1.53 -16.92 9.03
C ILE A 85 -0.22 -17.48 8.47
N TYR A 86 0.79 -16.63 8.32
CA TYR A 86 2.11 -17.03 7.82
C TYR A 86 2.97 -17.68 8.91
N ASN A 87 3.03 -17.07 10.11
CA ASN A 87 3.88 -17.54 11.20
C ASN A 87 3.46 -18.93 11.72
N ASP A 88 2.15 -19.23 11.75
CA ASP A 88 1.64 -20.57 12.11
C ASP A 88 2.07 -21.67 11.11
N LYS A 89 2.60 -21.29 9.93
CA LYS A 89 3.22 -22.20 8.96
C LYS A 89 4.74 -22.15 8.94
N GLY A 90 5.35 -21.53 9.94
CA GLY A 90 6.81 -21.40 10.06
C GLY A 90 7.42 -20.44 9.04
N ILE A 91 6.62 -19.56 8.44
CA ILE A 91 7.10 -18.52 7.55
C ILE A 91 7.29 -17.27 8.39
N ASP A 92 8.52 -16.76 8.46
CA ASP A 92 8.81 -15.50 9.14
C ASP A 92 8.18 -14.33 8.38
N PHE A 93 7.01 -13.92 8.85
CA PHE A 93 6.26 -12.79 8.35
C PHE A 93 6.21 -11.73 9.44
N SER A 94 6.81 -10.58 9.16
CA SER A 94 6.92 -9.49 10.13
C SER A 94 5.61 -8.71 10.23
N TYR A 95 5.47 -7.97 11.34
CA TYR A 95 4.35 -7.04 11.51
C TYR A 95 4.41 -5.93 10.44
N GLY A 96 5.60 -5.41 10.14
CA GLY A 96 5.82 -4.47 9.05
C GLY A 96 5.41 -4.95 7.65
N GLN A 97 5.51 -6.25 7.36
CA GLN A 97 4.97 -6.81 6.12
C GLN A 97 3.44 -6.82 6.12
N ALA A 98 2.80 -7.13 7.25
CA ALA A 98 1.35 -7.06 7.37
C ALA A 98 0.84 -5.62 7.18
N GLN A 99 1.48 -4.66 7.84
CA GLN A 99 1.18 -3.23 7.70
C GLN A 99 1.30 -2.75 6.26
N LYS A 100 2.40 -3.12 5.57
CA LYS A 100 2.59 -2.77 4.16
C LYS A 100 1.40 -3.19 3.32
N TRP A 101 0.95 -4.42 3.51
CA TRP A 101 -0.19 -4.95 2.79
C TRP A 101 -1.47 -4.16 3.12
N ILE A 102 -1.76 -3.92 4.40
CA ILE A 102 -2.97 -3.20 4.81
C ILE A 102 -2.96 -1.74 4.38
N ASN A 103 -1.88 -0.99 4.65
CA ASN A 103 -1.78 0.44 4.32
C ASN A 103 -1.86 0.68 2.81
N MET A 104 -1.21 -0.18 2.01
CA MET A 104 -1.33 -0.07 0.56
C MET A 104 -2.73 -0.43 0.07
N THR A 105 -3.37 -1.44 0.67
CA THR A 105 -4.76 -1.80 0.33
C THR A 105 -5.70 -0.62 0.59
N THR A 106 -5.66 -0.03 1.78
CA THR A 106 -6.56 1.08 2.15
C THR A 106 -6.25 2.35 1.37
N LYS A 107 -4.97 2.65 1.11
CA LYS A 107 -4.57 3.72 0.19
C LYS A 107 -5.17 3.52 -1.21
N TYR A 108 -5.05 2.34 -1.79
CA TYR A 108 -5.58 2.08 -3.12
C TYR A 108 -7.10 2.19 -3.18
N LEU A 109 -7.80 1.68 -2.17
CA LEU A 109 -9.26 1.85 -2.06
C LEU A 109 -9.66 3.32 -1.97
N TYR A 110 -8.91 4.14 -1.23
CA TYR A 110 -9.15 5.57 -1.18
C TYR A 110 -8.90 6.24 -2.53
N VAL A 111 -7.78 5.95 -3.20
CA VAL A 111 -7.48 6.47 -4.55
C VAL A 111 -8.55 6.05 -5.56
N PHE A 112 -9.02 4.80 -5.50
CA PHE A 112 -10.13 4.32 -6.31
C PHE A 112 -11.41 5.11 -6.06
N SER A 113 -11.72 5.41 -4.79
CA SER A 113 -12.90 6.22 -4.46
C SER A 113 -12.88 7.60 -5.12
N LEU A 114 -11.70 8.25 -5.17
CA LEU A 114 -11.54 9.55 -5.82
C LEU A 114 -11.73 9.45 -7.34
N ILE A 115 -11.13 8.44 -7.97
CA ILE A 115 -11.25 8.19 -9.42
C ILE A 115 -12.69 7.85 -9.80
N PHE A 116 -13.36 6.99 -9.02
CA PHE A 116 -14.72 6.54 -9.33
C PHE A 116 -15.76 7.63 -9.06
N ALA A 117 -15.56 8.46 -8.03
CA ALA A 117 -16.43 9.60 -7.75
C ALA A 117 -16.41 10.64 -8.90
N ASP A 118 -15.22 10.98 -9.42
CA ASP A 118 -15.06 11.91 -10.56
C ASP A 118 -15.77 11.42 -11.84
N ARG A 119 -15.99 10.11 -11.95
CA ARG A 119 -16.52 9.46 -13.16
C ARG A 119 -17.93 8.89 -13.00
N GLU A 120 -18.58 9.10 -11.86
CA GLU A 120 -19.88 8.51 -11.53
C GLU A 120 -19.90 6.98 -11.72
N ASP A 121 -18.81 6.31 -11.35
CA ASP A 121 -18.63 4.88 -11.57
C ASP A 121 -19.24 4.05 -10.43
N GLU A 122 -20.08 3.06 -10.78
CA GLU A 122 -20.77 2.19 -9.82
C GLU A 122 -19.82 1.37 -8.95
N ARG A 123 -18.57 1.15 -9.37
CA ARG A 123 -17.53 0.51 -8.54
C ARG A 123 -17.25 1.30 -7.27
N LEU A 124 -17.63 2.58 -7.18
CA LEU A 124 -17.59 3.34 -5.93
C LEU A 124 -18.40 2.66 -4.81
N PHE A 125 -19.55 2.05 -5.13
CA PHE A 125 -20.44 1.44 -4.14
C PHE A 125 -19.86 0.20 -3.46
N VAL A 126 -18.81 -0.40 -4.02
CA VAL A 126 -18.13 -1.53 -3.36
C VAL A 126 -17.03 -1.06 -2.39
N ILE A 127 -16.61 0.20 -2.45
CA ILE A 127 -15.57 0.72 -1.56
C ILE A 127 -16.17 0.93 -0.17
N PRO A 128 -15.55 0.42 0.91
CA PRO A 128 -16.08 0.60 2.26
C PRO A 128 -16.22 2.08 2.62
N GLU A 129 -17.40 2.49 3.08
CA GLU A 129 -17.72 3.89 3.39
C GLU A 129 -16.75 4.50 4.42
N ALA A 130 -16.27 3.70 5.38
CA ALA A 130 -15.29 4.11 6.37
C ALA A 130 -13.95 4.54 5.74
N ILE A 131 -13.52 3.94 4.62
CA ILE A 131 -12.31 4.35 3.90
C ILE A 131 -12.48 5.74 3.30
N ILE A 132 -13.69 6.08 2.84
CA ILE A 132 -13.99 7.36 2.20
C ILE A 132 -14.17 8.45 3.26
N LYS A 133 -15.01 8.19 4.27
CA LYS A 133 -15.38 9.17 5.30
C LYS A 133 -14.30 9.42 6.34
N HIS A 134 -13.45 8.44 6.59
CA HIS A 134 -12.40 8.49 7.62
C HIS A 134 -11.01 8.29 7.02
N HIS A 135 -10.79 8.79 5.80
CA HIS A 135 -9.52 8.66 5.09
C HIS A 135 -8.36 9.29 5.88
N GLU A 136 -8.64 10.32 6.70
CA GLU A 136 -7.68 10.97 7.60
C GLU A 136 -7.13 10.04 8.69
N LYS A 137 -7.86 8.96 9.03
CA LYS A 137 -7.42 7.95 9.98
C LYS A 137 -6.56 6.86 9.35
N LEU A 138 -6.54 6.76 8.02
CA LEU A 138 -5.77 5.74 7.32
C LEU A 138 -4.29 5.94 7.56
N HIS A 139 -3.61 4.84 7.85
CA HIS A 139 -2.18 4.91 8.06
C HIS A 139 -1.45 5.13 6.75
N ILE A 140 -0.62 6.17 6.70
CA ILE A 140 0.25 6.46 5.57
C ILE A 140 1.19 5.28 5.30
N PRO A 141 1.39 4.85 4.04
CA PRO A 141 2.44 3.92 3.70
C PRO A 141 3.83 4.47 4.04
N ILE A 142 4.59 3.78 4.89
CA ILE A 142 5.93 4.19 5.34
C ILE A 142 6.99 3.67 4.37
N ASP A 143 6.87 4.02 3.09
CA ASP A 143 7.91 3.65 2.14
C ASP A 143 9.24 4.39 2.45
N ASN A 144 10.33 3.96 1.81
CA ASN A 144 11.62 4.58 2.03
C ASN A 144 11.62 6.07 1.65
N TYR A 145 10.71 6.50 0.78
CA TYR A 145 10.61 7.91 0.46
C TYR A 145 10.08 8.68 1.67
N ILE A 146 8.93 8.26 2.20
CA ILE A 146 8.29 8.93 3.35
C ILE A 146 9.25 9.00 4.53
N LEU A 147 10.05 7.94 4.73
CA LEU A 147 11.13 7.95 5.72
C LEU A 147 12.17 9.03 5.44
N SER A 148 12.69 9.12 4.21
CA SER A 148 13.70 10.12 3.87
C SER A 148 13.17 11.57 3.89
N GLU A 149 11.94 11.80 3.45
CA GLU A 149 11.30 13.13 3.48
C GLU A 149 11.18 13.67 4.90
N LEU A 150 10.80 12.80 5.83
CA LEU A 150 10.64 13.14 7.23
C LEU A 150 11.96 13.03 8.03
N GLN A 151 13.09 12.74 7.35
CA GLN A 151 14.41 12.53 7.97
C GLN A 151 14.40 11.44 9.05
N LEU A 152 13.64 10.38 8.79
CA LEU A 152 13.40 9.23 9.66
C LEU A 152 14.22 8.00 9.22
N ASP A 153 15.33 8.20 8.50
CA ASP A 153 16.20 7.12 8.02
C ASP A 153 16.86 6.31 9.17
N LYS A 154 16.73 6.79 10.42
CA LYS A 154 17.13 6.07 11.64
C LYS A 154 16.32 4.79 11.88
N PHE A 155 15.10 4.71 11.35
CA PHE A 155 14.27 3.53 11.54
C PHE A 155 14.68 2.39 10.61
N SER A 156 14.42 1.15 11.05
CA SER A 156 14.62 -0.01 10.19
C SER A 156 13.72 0.06 8.95
N PRO A 157 14.08 -0.62 7.84
CA PRO A 157 13.20 -0.72 6.68
C PRO A 157 11.80 -1.16 7.10
N TRP A 158 10.76 -0.50 6.60
CA TRP A 158 9.38 -0.69 7.08
C TRP A 158 8.92 -2.15 7.17
N SER A 159 9.36 -3.01 6.24
CA SER A 159 9.05 -4.45 6.27
C SER A 159 9.73 -5.24 7.39
N LYS A 160 10.56 -4.61 8.21
CA LYS A 160 11.25 -5.21 9.36
C LYS A 160 10.81 -4.60 10.69
N MET A 161 9.93 -3.59 10.67
CA MET A 161 9.41 -2.99 11.89
C MET A 161 8.51 -3.99 12.61
N ASP A 162 8.67 -4.05 13.93
CA ASP A 162 7.64 -4.59 14.82
C ASP A 162 6.57 -3.54 15.10
N GLU A 163 5.64 -3.84 16.01
CA GLU A 163 4.54 -2.97 16.38
C GLU A 163 5.00 -1.68 17.06
N ASP A 164 5.95 -1.79 17.98
CA ASP A 164 6.44 -0.65 18.76
C ASP A 164 7.24 0.31 17.88
N MET A 165 8.14 -0.22 17.05
CA MET A 165 8.91 0.56 16.09
C MET A 165 8.00 1.28 15.08
N TYR A 166 6.93 0.63 14.66
CA TYR A 166 5.97 1.23 13.75
C TYR A 166 5.20 2.38 14.39
N ASN A 167 4.71 2.19 15.62
CA ASN A 167 4.00 3.24 16.34
C ASN A 167 4.93 4.42 16.66
N GLU A 168 6.18 4.15 17.06
CA GLU A 168 7.18 5.19 17.25
C GLU A 168 7.44 5.97 15.94
N CYS A 169 7.53 5.28 14.81
CA CYS A 169 7.67 5.92 13.50
C CYS A 169 6.45 6.79 13.18
N ARG A 170 5.23 6.25 13.33
CA ARG A 170 3.96 6.96 13.08
C ARG A 170 3.78 8.22 13.91
N ASN A 171 4.32 8.27 15.13
CA ASN A 171 4.24 9.47 15.96
C ASN A 171 4.92 10.70 15.35
N ASN A 172 5.75 10.53 14.31
CA ASN A 172 6.38 11.64 13.58
C ASN A 172 5.48 12.23 12.47
N PHE A 173 4.31 11.64 12.22
CA PHE A 173 3.39 12.03 11.15
C PHE A 173 2.33 13.03 11.62
N VAL A 174 2.59 13.77 12.69
CA VAL A 174 1.63 14.75 13.24
C VAL A 174 1.19 15.73 12.14
N GLY A 175 -0.14 15.82 11.97
CA GLY A 175 -0.78 16.68 10.96
C GLY A 175 -0.61 16.21 9.52
N LYS A 176 -0.25 14.94 9.30
CA LYS A 176 -0.12 14.32 7.97
C LYS A 176 -1.04 13.12 7.87
N ASP A 177 -1.76 13.04 6.78
CA ASP A 177 -2.67 11.95 6.44
C ASP A 177 -2.38 11.43 5.02
N ILE A 178 -3.31 10.62 4.50
CA ILE A 178 -3.18 10.05 3.17
C ILE A 178 -3.25 11.12 2.06
N ASP A 179 -3.96 12.24 2.27
CA ASP A 179 -4.02 13.33 1.30
C ASP A 179 -2.68 14.05 1.21
N TRP A 180 -2.06 14.33 2.36
CA TRP A 180 -0.70 14.86 2.40
C TRP A 180 0.27 13.96 1.63
N GLU A 181 0.15 12.64 1.77
CA GLU A 181 0.99 11.70 1.04
C GLU A 181 0.76 11.75 -0.48
N LEU A 182 -0.50 11.79 -0.92
CA LEU A 182 -0.86 11.88 -2.34
C LEU A 182 -0.39 13.19 -2.99
N GLU A 183 -0.53 14.32 -2.30
CA GLU A 183 -0.08 15.63 -2.77
C GLU A 183 1.43 15.66 -3.00
N ASN A 184 2.20 15.06 -2.09
CA ASN A 184 3.66 15.09 -2.13
C ASN A 184 4.26 14.01 -3.05
N TRP A 185 3.50 12.99 -3.44
CA TRP A 185 3.97 11.86 -4.25
C TRP A 185 4.66 12.28 -5.57
N ASN A 186 4.12 13.27 -6.27
CA ASN A 186 4.65 13.72 -7.58
C ASN A 186 5.99 14.44 -7.47
N THR A 187 6.09 15.40 -6.53
CA THR A 187 7.33 16.15 -6.25
C THR A 187 8.48 15.18 -5.99
N VAL A 188 8.15 14.10 -5.33
CA VAL A 188 9.09 13.18 -4.74
C VAL A 188 9.50 12.07 -5.68
N SER A 189 8.54 11.47 -6.38
CA SER A 189 8.82 10.44 -7.39
C SER A 189 9.81 10.97 -8.43
N ASN A 190 9.70 12.27 -8.74
CA ASN A 190 10.63 12.98 -9.60
C ASN A 190 12.01 13.22 -8.95
N ALA A 191 12.08 13.66 -7.69
CA ALA A 191 13.35 13.84 -6.98
C ALA A 191 14.15 12.53 -6.87
N LYS A 192 13.47 11.39 -6.63
CA LYS A 192 14.10 10.06 -6.57
C LYS A 192 14.72 9.64 -7.89
N LYS A 193 14.05 9.88 -9.03
CA LYS A 193 14.64 9.60 -10.35
C LYS A 193 15.89 10.43 -10.61
N VAL A 194 15.98 11.66 -10.11
CA VAL A 194 17.18 12.49 -10.31
C VAL A 194 18.34 12.02 -9.43
N ASN A 195 18.06 11.49 -8.24
CA ASN A 195 19.10 11.08 -7.28
C ASN A 195 19.54 9.62 -7.40
N ASP A 196 18.72 8.74 -7.98
CA ASP A 196 19.04 7.33 -8.21
C ASP A 196 20.23 7.18 -9.18
N ILE A 197 21.33 6.57 -8.71
CA ILE A 197 22.57 6.34 -9.47
C ILE A 197 22.29 5.51 -10.74
N ALA A 198 21.30 4.61 -10.70
CA ALA A 198 20.95 3.75 -11.83
C ALA A 198 19.94 4.39 -12.79
N SER A 199 19.47 5.61 -12.52
CA SER A 199 18.40 6.24 -13.29
C SER A 199 18.93 7.00 -14.51
N TYR A 200 18.28 6.78 -15.66
CA TYR A 200 18.53 7.53 -16.88
C TYR A 200 18.28 9.04 -16.73
N ALA A 201 17.38 9.45 -15.84
CA ALA A 201 17.13 10.88 -15.59
C ALA A 201 18.35 11.55 -14.94
N ARG A 202 19.03 10.85 -14.02
CA ARG A 202 20.29 11.31 -13.44
C ARG A 202 21.38 11.41 -14.49
N TYR A 203 21.55 10.38 -15.32
CA TYR A 203 22.50 10.39 -16.44
C TYR A 203 22.29 11.62 -17.33
N LYS A 204 21.04 11.90 -17.75
CA LYS A 204 20.73 13.10 -18.54
C LYS A 204 21.08 14.41 -17.83
N HIS A 205 20.82 14.50 -16.52
CA HIS A 205 21.12 15.70 -15.73
C HIS A 205 22.63 15.91 -15.53
N GLU A 206 23.41 14.83 -15.37
CA GLU A 206 24.87 14.90 -15.32
C GLU A 206 25.48 15.29 -16.68
N GLU A 207 24.95 14.78 -17.79
CA GLU A 207 25.37 15.15 -19.15
C GLU A 207 25.05 16.63 -19.47
N ALA A 208 23.91 17.15 -19.04
CA ALA A 208 23.53 18.56 -19.26
C ALA A 208 24.39 19.58 -18.49
N LYS A 209 25.23 19.12 -17.55
CA LYS A 209 26.15 19.96 -16.76
C LYS A 209 27.60 19.95 -17.28
N LYS A 210 27.90 19.16 -18.32
CA LYS A 210 29.20 19.13 -19.01
C LYS A 210 29.22 20.12 -20.16
#